data_AF-A0A6I2WKA4-F1
#
_entry.id   AF-A0A6I2WKA4-F1
#
_cell.length_a   1.000
_cell.length_b   1.000
_cell.length_c   1.000
_cell.angle_alpha   90.00
_cell.angle_beta   90.00
_cell.angle_gamma   90.00
#
_symmetry.space_group_name_H-M   'P 1'
#
loop_
_entity.id
_entity.type
_entity.pdbx_description
1 polymer ?
#
loop_
_entity_poly.entity_id
_entity_poly.type
_entity_poly.pdbx_seq_one_letter_code
_entity_poly.pdbx_strand_id
1 'polypeptide(L)' 'FRKPWDEASDDSARLRVVIDQIAALTDPGAYALHARLLATR' A
#
# COMPACT_ATOMS: atom_id res chain seq x y z
N PHE A 1 -3.68 -5.45 -6.06
CA PHE A 1 -2.51 -4.93 -5.33
C PHE A 1 -1.19 -5.49 -5.85
N ARG A 2 -1.00 -6.82 -5.89
CA ARG A 2 0.26 -7.41 -6.34
C ARG A 2 0.54 -7.28 -7.84
N LYS A 3 -0.48 -7.42 -8.69
CA LYS A 3 -0.33 -7.30 -10.16
C LYS A 3 0.26 -5.94 -10.62
N PRO A 4 -0.24 -4.76 -10.19
CA PRO A 4 0.39 -3.49 -10.56
C PRO A 4 1.83 -3.30 -10.05
N TRP A 5 2.16 -3.90 -8.90
CA TRP A 5 3.51 -3.85 -8.35
C TRP A 5 4.50 -4.69 -9.17
N ASP A 6 4.07 -5.90 -9.56
CA ASP A 6 4.87 -6.82 -10.38
C ASP A 6 5.04 -6.30 -11.82
N GLU A 7 4.06 -5.54 -12.33
CA GLU A 7 4.07 -4.93 -13.68
C GLU A 7 4.79 -3.58 -13.75
N ALA A 8 5.22 -3.01 -12.60
CA ALA A 8 5.90 -1.73 -12.56
C ALA A 8 7.29 -1.80 -13.23
N SER A 9 7.59 -0.81 -14.08
CA SER A 9 8.80 -0.75 -14.91
C SER A 9 10.09 -0.50 -14.16
N ASP A 10 10.00 0.16 -13.01
CA ASP A 10 11.13 0.56 -12.17
C ASP A 10 10.69 0.78 -10.72
N ASP A 11 11.66 1.08 -9.85
CA ASP A 11 11.39 1.28 -8.42
C ASP A 11 10.58 2.54 -8.13
N SER A 12 10.63 3.56 -8.98
CA SER A 12 9.79 4.76 -8.84
C SER A 12 8.33 4.42 -9.14
N ALA A 13 8.08 3.62 -10.17
CA ALA A 13 6.76 3.10 -10.50
C ALA A 13 6.22 2.19 -9.39
N ARG A 14 7.07 1.33 -8.81
CA ARG A 14 6.70 0.51 -7.63
C ARG A 14 6.33 1.37 -6.42
N LEU A 15 7.11 2.41 -6.14
CA LEU A 15 6.80 3.34 -5.06
C LEU A 15 5.44 4.02 -5.28
N ARG A 16 5.15 4.46 -6.51
CA ARG A 16 3.86 5.06 -6.85
C ARG A 16 2.70 4.11 -6.60
N VAL A 17 2.85 2.82 -6.94
CA VAL A 17 1.84 1.79 -6.66
C VAL A 17 1.52 1.71 -5.16
N VAL A 18 2.51 1.77 -4.28
CA VAL A 18 2.29 1.78 -2.82
C VAL A 18 1.61 3.07 -2.37
N ILE A 19 2.03 4.22 -2.89
CA ILE A 19 1.41 5.51 -2.56
C ILE A 19 -0.08 5.50 -2.94
N ASP A 20 -0.42 5.02 -4.15
CA ASP A 20 -1.81 4.94 -4.61
C ASP A 20 -2.65 4.00 -3.73
N GLN A 21 -2.06 2.91 -3.25
CA GLN A 21 -2.74 1.99 -2.35
C GLN A 21 -3.08 2.63 -1.01
N ILE A 22 -2.15 3.39 -0.42
CA ILE A 22 -2.40 4.09 0.84
C ILE A 22 -3.38 5.24 0.63
N ALA A 23 -3.27 5.99 -0.48
CA ALA A 23 -4.17 7.09 -0.80
C ALA A 23 -5.62 6.65 -1.06
N ALA A 24 -5.82 5.40 -1.49
CA ALA A 24 -7.16 4.83 -1.71
C ALA A 24 -7.86 4.36 -0.41
N LEU A 25 -7.18 4.39 0.73
CA LEU A 25 -7.79 4.00 2.01
C LEU A 25 -8.71 5.12 2.52
N THR A 26 -9.86 4.71 3.07
CA THR A 26 -10.66 5.58 3.93
C THR A 26 -10.00 5.70 5.31
N ASP A 27 -10.39 6.71 6.09
CA ASP A 27 -9.83 6.90 7.44
C ASP A 27 -9.94 5.63 8.32
N PRO A 28 -11.09 4.93 8.41
CA PRO A 28 -11.16 3.68 9.17
C PRO A 28 -10.24 2.58 8.60
N GLY A 29 -10.11 2.52 7.26
CA GLY A 29 -9.24 1.56 6.59
C GLY A 29 -7.75 1.78 6.89
N ALA A 30 -7.32 3.04 6.98
CA ALA A 30 -5.96 3.41 7.35
C ALA A 30 -5.63 3.00 8.81
N TYR A 31 -6.53 3.27 9.75
CA TYR A 31 -6.36 2.84 11.14
C TYR A 31 -6.30 1.32 11.28
N ALA A 32 -7.15 0.59 10.57
CA ALA A 32 -7.16 -0.88 10.59
C ALA A 32 -5.86 -1.48 10.04
N LEU A 33 -5.34 -0.94 8.94
CA LEU A 33 -4.06 -1.36 8.37
C LEU A 33 -2.90 -1.12 9.35
N HIS A 34 -2.85 0.07 9.95
CA HIS A 34 -1.83 0.43 10.92
C HIS A 34 -1.84 -0.51 12.14
N ALA A 35 -3.01 -0.77 12.71
CA ALA A 35 -3.16 -1.70 13.83
C ALA A 35 -2.67 -3.11 13.48
N ARG A 36 -3.02 -3.62 12.30
CA ARG A 36 -2.58 -4.93 11.83
C ARG A 36 -1.05 -5.01 11.69
N LEU A 37 -0.41 -3.98 11.13
CA LEU A 37 1.05 -3.95 10.95
C LEU A 37 1.79 -3.92 12.29
N LEU A 38 1.27 -3.20 13.29
CA LEU A 38 1.83 -3.22 14.64
C LEU A 38 1.59 -4.54 15.37
N ALA A 39 0.47 -5.22 15.14
CA ALA A 39 0.19 -6.52 15.72
C ALA A 39 1.04 -7.66 15.13
N THR A 40 1.57 -7.47 13.93
CA THR A 40 2.44 -8.45 13.23
C THR A 40 3.94 -8.15 13.44
N ARG A 41 4.26 -7.25 14.36
CA ARG A 41 5.62 -6.82 14.66
C ARG A 41 6.21 -7.57 15.84
#